data_AF-A0A259C8G9-F1
#
_entry.id   AF-A0A259C8G9-F1
#
_cell.length_a   1.000
_cell.length_b   1.000
_cell.length_c   1.000
_cell.angle_alpha   90.00
_cell.angle_beta   90.00
_cell.angle_gamma   90.00
#
_symmetry.space_group_name_H-M   'P 1'
#
loop_
_entity.id
_entity.type
_entity.pdbx_description
1 polymer ?
#
loop_
_entity_poly.entity_id
_entity_poly.type
_entity_poly.pdbx_seq_one_letter_code
_entity_poly.pdbx_strand_id
1 'polypeptide(L)'
;MRLKQFWLLAFVGLLSCGVTISANSLAASNDAQSKKSSKNASKVVVKVDSKKVAKSSKKPKAVRTTVTRSSNPAPSRPSFATALGLRGQHDDLSLKSSVAMVVNQDTKEVYFEKNPSVSLPIASITKLMTAMVVLDSNLPLDETLVINTDDVQSYRNSRLSGGTTLTREEALLLALMSSENRAAYTLGRNYPGGMRAFV
;
A
#
# COMPACT_ATOMS: atom_id res chain seq x y z
N MET A 1 38.73 35.85 -38.40
CA MET A 1 38.52 35.00 -39.59
C MET A 1 37.18 34.29 -39.42
N ARG A 2 36.24 34.63 -40.30
CA ARG A 2 34.86 34.10 -40.38
C ARG A 2 34.84 32.81 -41.19
N LEU A 3 33.82 31.95 -40.98
CA LEU A 3 33.14 30.99 -41.90
C LEU A 3 32.69 29.75 -41.07
N LYS A 4 31.45 29.23 -41.08
CA LYS A 4 30.24 29.40 -41.91
C LYS A 4 28.95 29.13 -41.10
N GLN A 5 27.89 29.78 -41.56
CA GLN A 5 26.47 29.62 -41.24
C GLN A 5 25.81 28.47 -42.04
N PHE A 6 24.54 28.21 -41.71
CA PHE A 6 23.42 27.74 -42.56
C PHE A 6 22.96 26.29 -42.41
N TRP A 7 21.93 26.10 -41.59
CA TRP A 7 20.76 25.33 -42.02
C TRP A 7 19.49 26.02 -41.52
N LEU A 8 18.65 26.41 -42.47
CA LEU A 8 17.42 27.19 -42.35
C LEU A 8 16.39 26.47 -43.23
N LEU A 9 15.12 26.49 -42.78
CA LEU A 9 13.88 26.11 -43.50
C LEU A 9 13.55 24.61 -43.52
N ALA A 10 12.31 24.15 -43.43
CA ALA A 10 11.00 24.72 -43.13
C ALA A 10 10.00 23.55 -43.19
N PHE A 11 9.04 23.45 -42.26
CA PHE A 11 7.74 22.85 -42.57
C PHE A 11 6.69 23.43 -41.61
N VAL A 12 6.03 24.49 -42.09
CA VAL A 12 4.76 25.01 -41.57
C VAL A 12 3.66 24.30 -42.36
N GLY A 13 2.68 23.74 -41.65
CA GLY A 13 1.50 23.11 -42.24
C GLY A 13 0.34 23.12 -41.26
N LEU A 14 -0.46 24.19 -41.36
CA LEU A 14 -1.77 24.38 -40.73
C LEU A 14 -2.75 23.23 -41.04
N LEU A 15 -3.50 22.76 -40.04
CA LEU A 15 -4.86 22.27 -40.26
C LEU A 15 -5.75 22.61 -39.05
N SER A 16 -6.80 23.39 -39.32
CA SER A 16 -7.85 23.86 -38.44
C SER A 16 -9.14 23.07 -38.70
N CYS A 17 -9.86 22.71 -37.63
CA CYS A 17 -11.32 22.43 -37.49
C CYS A 17 -11.46 21.58 -36.20
N GLY A 18 -12.09 21.98 -35.09
CA GLY A 18 -13.37 22.65 -34.95
C GLY A 18 -14.49 21.61 -34.89
N VAL A 19 -14.99 21.28 -33.69
CA VAL A 19 -16.41 20.94 -33.36
C VAL A 19 -16.53 20.81 -31.83
N THR A 20 -17.39 21.66 -31.28
CA THR A 20 -17.93 21.63 -29.92
C THR A 20 -19.19 20.76 -29.89
N ILE A 21 -19.33 19.86 -28.91
CA ILE A 21 -20.64 19.32 -28.51
C ILE A 21 -20.70 19.27 -26.99
N SER A 22 -21.54 20.16 -26.44
CA SER A 22 -22.11 20.09 -25.10
C SER A 22 -23.37 19.22 -25.14
N ALA A 23 -23.56 18.35 -24.15
CA ALA A 23 -24.86 17.78 -23.84
C ALA A 23 -24.99 17.50 -22.34
N ASN A 24 -25.89 18.23 -21.70
CA ASN A 24 -26.42 17.94 -20.37
C ASN A 24 -27.26 16.65 -20.43
N SER A 25 -27.15 15.79 -19.41
CA SER A 25 -28.22 14.85 -19.07
C SER A 25 -28.75 15.15 -17.67
N LEU A 26 -29.97 15.69 -17.63
CA LEU A 26 -30.86 15.59 -16.48
C LEU A 26 -31.50 14.19 -16.45
N ALA A 27 -31.52 13.56 -15.28
CA ALA A 27 -32.52 12.57 -14.89
C ALA A 27 -32.57 12.57 -13.35
N ALA A 28 -33.52 13.29 -12.76
CA ALA A 28 -34.87 12.83 -12.39
C ALA A 28 -34.93 12.32 -10.94
N SER A 29 -35.30 13.28 -10.08
CA SER A 29 -36.07 13.21 -8.84
C SER A 29 -36.70 11.87 -8.43
N ASN A 30 -36.61 11.58 -7.12
CA ASN A 30 -37.80 11.32 -6.32
C ASN A 30 -37.54 11.77 -4.87
N ASP A 31 -37.89 13.02 -4.61
CA ASP A 31 -38.09 13.57 -3.28
C ASP A 31 -39.59 13.55 -3.02
N ALA A 32 -40.03 12.83 -1.99
CA ALA A 32 -41.39 12.86 -1.50
C ALA A 32 -41.36 13.18 0.00
N GLN A 33 -41.30 14.47 0.30
CA GLN A 33 -41.74 15.01 1.56
C GLN A 33 -43.25 14.79 1.72
N SER A 34 -43.70 14.35 2.90
CA SER A 34 -44.89 14.93 3.52
C SER A 34 -45.07 14.51 4.99
N LYS A 35 -44.82 15.51 5.84
CA LYS A 35 -45.60 15.94 7.00
C LYS A 35 -45.50 15.20 8.35
N LYS A 36 -45.16 16.07 9.31
CA LYS A 36 -44.99 15.96 10.75
C LYS A 36 -46.24 16.53 11.43
N SER A 37 -46.81 15.82 12.41
CA SER A 37 -47.62 16.33 13.55
C SER A 37 -48.35 15.15 14.19
N SER A 38 -48.55 14.99 15.50
CA SER A 38 -48.17 15.68 16.73
C SER A 38 -48.77 14.83 17.87
N LYS A 39 -47.98 14.59 18.92
CA LYS A 39 -48.35 14.46 20.35
C LYS A 39 -49.76 13.96 20.74
N ASN A 40 -49.84 12.91 21.57
CA ASN A 40 -49.85 13.05 23.04
C ASN A 40 -49.97 11.70 23.75
N ALA A 41 -49.41 11.65 24.95
CA ALA A 41 -49.32 10.50 25.83
C ALA A 41 -50.45 10.43 26.87
N SER A 42 -50.59 9.23 27.46
CA SER A 42 -51.04 8.92 28.84
C SER A 42 -52.53 8.56 29.05
N LYS A 43 -52.80 7.30 29.42
CA LYS A 43 -53.25 6.92 30.79
C LYS A 43 -53.50 5.42 30.97
N VAL A 44 -53.21 4.98 32.19
CA VAL A 44 -53.24 3.65 32.81
C VAL A 44 -54.67 3.24 33.23
N VAL A 45 -54.91 1.92 33.39
CA VAL A 45 -55.70 1.20 34.46
C VAL A 45 -56.17 -0.18 33.90
N VAL A 46 -55.48 -1.29 34.21
CA VAL A 46 -55.76 -2.34 35.24
C VAL A 46 -57.01 -3.22 34.97
N LYS A 47 -56.82 -4.52 34.67
CA LYS A 47 -57.16 -5.73 35.48
C LYS A 47 -57.32 -7.01 34.62
N VAL A 48 -56.50 -8.02 34.95
CA VAL A 48 -56.81 -9.46 35.15
C VAL A 48 -57.56 -10.22 34.04
N ASP A 49 -56.91 -11.19 33.40
CA ASP A 49 -57.19 -12.60 33.70
C ASP A 49 -56.17 -13.60 33.15
N SER A 50 -56.02 -14.69 33.88
CA SER A 50 -54.98 -15.70 33.71
C SER A 50 -55.40 -16.78 32.72
N LYS A 51 -54.64 -17.02 31.65
CA LYS A 51 -54.73 -18.28 30.90
C LYS A 51 -53.36 -18.84 30.53
N LYS A 52 -53.00 -19.88 31.29
CA LYS A 52 -51.83 -20.74 31.17
C LYS A 52 -51.86 -21.45 29.80
N VAL A 53 -50.88 -21.21 28.94
CA VAL A 53 -50.64 -22.01 27.72
C VAL A 53 -49.15 -22.39 27.65
N ALA A 54 -48.94 -23.63 27.26
CA ALA A 54 -47.77 -24.48 27.48
C ALA A 54 -46.41 -23.97 26.96
N LYS A 55 -45.36 -24.25 27.74
CA LYS A 55 -43.94 -24.14 27.34
C LYS A 55 -43.64 -25.19 26.26
N SER A 56 -43.34 -24.72 25.05
CA SER A 56 -42.71 -25.49 23.98
C SER A 56 -41.19 -25.59 24.23
N SER A 57 -40.67 -26.81 24.25
CA SER A 57 -39.27 -27.16 24.51
C SER A 57 -38.39 -26.94 23.27
N LYS A 58 -37.42 -26.01 23.37
CA LYS A 58 -36.40 -25.81 22.33
C LYS A 58 -35.33 -26.91 22.42
N LYS A 59 -35.15 -27.71 21.36
CA LYS A 59 -34.04 -28.67 21.21
C LYS A 59 -32.70 -27.92 21.08
N PRO A 60 -31.62 -28.30 21.78
CA PRO A 60 -30.32 -27.66 21.63
C PRO A 60 -29.65 -28.11 20.32
N LYS A 61 -29.09 -27.14 19.57
CA LYS A 61 -28.24 -27.39 18.40
C LYS A 61 -26.96 -28.08 18.85
N ALA A 62 -26.66 -29.25 18.28
CA ALA A 62 -25.40 -29.96 18.49
C ALA A 62 -24.24 -29.14 17.89
N VAL A 63 -23.34 -28.67 18.74
CA VAL A 63 -22.09 -28.02 18.33
C VAL A 63 -21.11 -29.13 17.92
N ARG A 64 -20.68 -29.13 16.65
CA ARG A 64 -19.67 -30.06 16.13
C ARG A 64 -18.32 -29.75 16.79
N THR A 65 -17.90 -30.58 17.75
CA THR A 65 -16.66 -30.41 18.53
C THR A 65 -15.43 -31.11 17.94
N THR A 66 -15.52 -31.69 16.74
CA THR A 66 -14.38 -32.37 16.11
C THR A 66 -13.71 -31.49 15.07
N VAL A 67 -12.63 -30.81 15.50
CA VAL A 67 -11.64 -30.22 14.60
C VAL A 67 -10.74 -31.34 14.11
N THR A 68 -11.00 -31.88 12.92
CA THR A 68 -10.08 -32.79 12.23
C THR A 68 -8.94 -31.98 11.63
N ARG A 69 -7.96 -31.57 12.44
CA ARG A 69 -6.72 -30.98 11.94
C ARG A 69 -5.85 -32.15 11.46
N SER A 70 -5.67 -32.28 10.15
CA SER A 70 -4.73 -33.23 9.56
C SER A 70 -3.36 -33.04 10.22
N SER A 71 -2.81 -34.12 10.77
CA SER A 71 -1.55 -34.14 11.54
C SER A 71 -0.30 -34.15 10.68
N ASN A 72 -0.44 -34.17 9.35
CA ASN A 72 0.71 -34.23 8.45
C ASN A 72 1.24 -32.81 8.20
N PRO A 73 2.43 -32.43 8.68
CA PRO A 73 3.02 -31.15 8.34
C PRO A 73 3.29 -31.12 6.84
N ALA A 74 2.72 -30.14 6.15
CA ALA A 74 3.07 -29.88 4.76
C ALA A 74 4.59 -29.63 4.65
N PRO A 75 5.26 -30.09 3.58
CA PRO A 75 6.68 -29.86 3.41
C PRO A 75 6.98 -28.36 3.43
N SER A 76 7.95 -27.94 4.25
CA SER A 76 8.39 -26.56 4.30
C SER A 76 9.04 -26.20 2.97
N ARG A 77 8.56 -25.13 2.33
CA ARG A 77 9.19 -24.63 1.10
C ARG A 77 10.60 -24.14 1.46
N PRO A 78 11.65 -24.55 0.71
CA PRO A 78 12.99 -24.05 0.96
C PRO A 78 13.02 -22.53 0.71
N SER A 79 13.87 -21.83 1.46
CA SER A 79 14.13 -20.41 1.18
C SER A 79 14.80 -20.25 -0.20
N PHE A 80 14.67 -19.09 -0.84
CA PHE A 80 15.34 -18.81 -2.13
C PHE A 80 16.84 -19.14 -2.08
N ALA A 81 17.52 -18.73 -1.01
CA ALA A 81 18.94 -19.02 -0.84
C ALA A 81 19.24 -20.52 -0.68
N THR A 82 18.33 -21.28 -0.05
CA THR A 82 18.47 -22.73 0.08
C THR A 82 18.26 -23.43 -1.26
N ALA A 83 17.27 -23.00 -2.05
CA ALA A 83 17.03 -23.53 -3.39
C ALA A 83 18.22 -23.29 -4.34
N LEU A 84 18.96 -22.20 -4.12
CA LEU A 84 20.19 -21.87 -4.87
C LEU A 84 21.46 -22.53 -4.30
N GLY A 85 21.37 -23.37 -3.27
CA GLY A 85 22.54 -24.06 -2.71
C GLY A 85 23.53 -23.17 -1.95
N LEU A 86 23.12 -21.98 -1.51
CA LEU A 86 24.00 -20.98 -0.87
C LEU A 86 24.31 -21.28 0.61
N ARG A 87 23.75 -22.36 1.17
CA ARG A 87 23.94 -22.76 2.58
C ARG A 87 24.92 -23.92 2.68
N GLY A 88 25.70 -23.94 3.76
CA GLY A 88 26.69 -25.00 4.02
C GLY A 88 28.03 -24.80 3.29
N GLN A 89 28.21 -23.67 2.60
CA GLN A 89 29.52 -23.24 2.11
C GLN A 89 30.43 -22.88 3.28
N HIS A 90 31.73 -23.12 3.14
CA HIS A 90 32.73 -22.73 4.13
C HIS A 90 32.69 -21.21 4.35
N ASP A 91 32.73 -20.81 5.61
CA ASP A 91 32.57 -19.43 6.07
C ASP A 91 33.37 -19.30 7.37
N ASP A 92 34.42 -18.49 7.33
CA ASP A 92 35.37 -18.29 8.45
C ASP A 92 34.68 -17.71 9.71
N LEU A 93 33.59 -16.96 9.53
CA LEU A 93 32.79 -16.37 10.59
C LEU A 93 31.58 -17.24 10.98
N SER A 94 31.36 -18.36 10.30
CA SER A 94 30.25 -19.31 10.55
C SER A 94 28.87 -18.63 10.63
N LEU A 95 28.60 -17.66 9.75
CA LEU A 95 27.33 -16.93 9.70
C LEU A 95 26.19 -17.82 9.22
N LYS A 96 25.04 -17.70 9.90
CA LYS A 96 23.78 -18.34 9.48
C LYS A 96 23.15 -17.68 8.25
N SER A 97 23.59 -16.47 7.91
CA SER A 97 23.21 -15.76 6.70
C SER A 97 23.71 -16.50 5.46
N SER A 98 22.90 -16.51 4.40
CA SER A 98 23.28 -17.12 3.11
C SER A 98 24.08 -16.16 2.22
N VAL A 99 23.94 -14.87 2.44
CA VAL A 99 24.70 -13.79 1.80
C VAL A 99 25.07 -12.78 2.88
N ALA A 100 26.29 -12.24 2.84
CA ALA A 100 26.75 -11.19 3.75
C ALA A 100 27.90 -10.40 3.10
N MET A 101 28.03 -9.12 3.47
CA MET A 101 29.15 -8.28 3.08
C MET A 101 29.40 -7.24 4.18
N VAL A 102 30.66 -7.04 4.53
CA VAL A 102 31.10 -6.03 5.51
C VAL A 102 32.12 -5.14 4.79
N VAL A 103 31.82 -3.84 4.76
CA VAL A 103 32.62 -2.84 4.04
C VAL A 103 32.94 -1.69 4.97
N ASN A 104 34.18 -1.20 4.92
CA ASN A 104 34.56 0.04 5.56
C ASN A 104 33.90 1.23 4.82
N GLN A 105 33.15 2.05 5.55
CA GLN A 105 32.40 3.15 4.95
C GLN A 105 33.31 4.22 4.32
N ASP A 106 34.49 4.47 4.89
CA ASP A 106 35.40 5.53 4.47
C ASP A 106 36.33 5.07 3.34
N THR A 107 36.99 3.92 3.53
CA THR A 107 37.98 3.39 2.57
C THR A 107 37.37 2.56 1.46
N LYS A 108 36.10 2.11 1.62
CA LYS A 108 35.42 1.15 0.74
C LYS A 108 36.07 -0.23 0.69
N GLU A 109 36.98 -0.52 1.59
CA GLU A 109 37.62 -1.83 1.72
C GLU A 109 36.61 -2.88 2.18
N VAL A 110 36.61 -4.04 1.52
CA VAL A 110 35.76 -5.18 1.90
C VAL A 110 36.51 -6.02 2.94
N TYR A 111 35.98 -6.08 4.16
CA TYR A 111 36.54 -6.90 5.24
C TYR A 111 36.05 -8.34 5.22
N PHE A 112 34.85 -8.54 4.70
CA PHE A 112 34.25 -9.86 4.62
C PHE A 112 33.18 -9.90 3.53
N GLU A 113 33.12 -11.01 2.81
CA GLU A 113 32.09 -11.28 1.83
C GLU A 113 31.69 -12.75 1.83
N LYS A 114 30.41 -13.00 1.60
CA LYS A 114 29.83 -14.33 1.46
C LYS A 114 28.77 -14.26 0.39
N ASN A 115 29.01 -14.94 -0.74
CA ASN A 115 28.12 -14.94 -1.91
C ASN A 115 27.70 -13.53 -2.38
N PRO A 116 28.61 -12.53 -2.47
CA PRO A 116 28.25 -11.12 -2.66
C PRO A 116 27.59 -10.83 -4.02
N SER A 117 27.83 -11.68 -5.03
CA SER A 117 27.32 -11.50 -6.39
C SER A 117 25.93 -12.11 -6.62
N VAL A 118 25.32 -12.75 -5.61
CA VAL A 118 24.05 -13.46 -5.79
C VAL A 118 22.86 -12.53 -5.57
N SER A 119 22.00 -12.42 -6.59
CA SER A 119 20.76 -11.65 -6.51
C SER A 119 19.68 -12.42 -5.74
N LEU A 120 19.19 -11.83 -4.65
CA LEU A 120 18.13 -12.38 -3.80
C LEU A 120 17.09 -11.28 -3.50
N PRO A 121 15.83 -11.65 -3.19
CA PRO A 121 14.87 -10.69 -2.66
C PRO A 121 15.35 -10.06 -1.35
N ILE A 122 15.60 -8.75 -1.37
CA ILE A 122 16.10 -7.97 -0.21
C ILE A 122 14.98 -7.38 0.66
N ALA A 123 13.73 -7.61 0.29
CA ALA A 123 12.53 -7.13 0.97
C ALA A 123 12.62 -5.61 1.28
N SER A 124 12.45 -5.22 2.54
CA SER A 124 12.33 -3.80 2.91
C SER A 124 13.62 -2.99 2.81
N ILE A 125 14.78 -3.62 2.53
CA ILE A 125 16.00 -2.88 2.21
C ILE A 125 15.82 -2.04 0.93
N THR A 126 14.92 -2.44 0.02
CA THR A 126 14.52 -1.65 -1.15
C THR A 126 14.10 -0.21 -0.80
N LYS A 127 13.59 0.05 0.40
CA LYS A 127 13.21 1.41 0.82
C LYS A 127 14.38 2.38 0.96
N LEU A 128 15.62 1.89 1.09
CA LEU A 128 16.79 2.75 1.02
C LEU A 128 16.92 3.39 -0.37
N MET A 129 16.66 2.63 -1.43
CA MET A 129 16.61 3.18 -2.80
C MET A 129 15.45 4.16 -2.97
N THR A 130 14.27 3.84 -2.42
CA THR A 130 13.13 4.77 -2.37
C THR A 130 13.54 6.10 -1.73
N ALA A 131 14.24 6.08 -0.60
CA ALA A 131 14.72 7.28 0.06
C ALA A 131 15.72 8.07 -0.78
N MET A 132 16.69 7.39 -1.41
CA MET A 132 17.66 8.03 -2.29
C MET A 132 16.97 8.75 -3.45
N VAL A 133 16.06 8.07 -4.17
CA VAL A 133 15.33 8.67 -5.31
C VAL A 133 14.49 9.88 -4.89
N VAL A 134 13.84 9.81 -3.72
CA VAL A 134 13.07 10.95 -3.19
C VAL A 134 13.99 12.13 -2.85
N LEU A 135 15.10 11.90 -2.17
CA LEU A 135 16.03 12.96 -1.77
C LEU A 135 16.72 13.60 -2.99
N ASP A 136 17.15 12.78 -3.95
CA ASP A 136 17.80 13.24 -5.18
C ASP A 136 16.85 14.08 -6.06
N SER A 137 15.54 13.93 -5.89
CA SER A 137 14.53 14.73 -6.59
C SER A 137 14.49 16.20 -6.16
N ASN A 138 15.10 16.55 -5.02
CA ASN A 138 15.12 17.89 -4.43
C ASN A 138 13.72 18.54 -4.29
N LEU A 139 12.68 17.71 -4.12
CA LEU A 139 11.33 18.19 -3.84
C LEU A 139 11.19 18.71 -2.40
N PRO A 140 10.31 19.69 -2.13
CA PRO A 140 10.15 20.29 -0.80
C PRO A 140 9.75 19.24 0.25
N LEU A 141 10.54 19.04 1.30
CA LEU A 141 10.25 18.01 2.30
C LEU A 141 9.01 18.33 3.15
N ASP A 142 8.62 19.60 3.21
CA ASP A 142 7.45 20.14 3.90
C ASP A 142 6.14 20.03 3.08
N GLU A 143 6.20 19.56 1.83
CA GLU A 143 5.01 19.35 1.02
C GLU A 143 4.08 18.32 1.68
N THR A 144 2.81 18.69 1.83
CA THR A 144 1.79 17.80 2.38
C THR A 144 1.33 16.79 1.35
N LEU A 145 1.53 15.51 1.67
CA LEU A 145 1.05 14.36 0.93
C LEU A 145 -0.18 13.76 1.62
N VAL A 146 -1.10 13.23 0.82
CA VAL A 146 -2.31 12.55 1.31
C VAL A 146 -2.24 11.08 0.91
N ILE A 147 -2.43 10.20 1.89
CA ILE A 147 -2.63 8.77 1.65
C ILE A 147 -3.98 8.59 0.94
N ASN A 148 -3.95 8.34 -0.36
CA ASN A 148 -5.13 8.21 -1.19
C ASN A 148 -5.62 6.75 -1.27
N THR A 149 -6.68 6.51 -2.03
CA THR A 149 -7.26 5.18 -2.19
C THR A 149 -6.31 4.19 -2.87
N ASP A 150 -5.47 4.64 -3.82
CA ASP A 150 -4.49 3.78 -4.49
C ASP A 150 -3.41 3.32 -3.51
N ASP A 151 -2.95 4.23 -2.65
CA ASP A 151 -1.99 3.96 -1.59
C ASP A 151 -2.55 2.89 -0.63
N VAL A 152 -3.84 2.98 -0.30
CA VAL A 152 -4.53 1.99 0.54
C VAL A 152 -4.61 0.61 -0.13
N GLN A 153 -4.87 0.58 -1.43
CA GLN A 153 -4.97 -0.67 -2.21
C GLN A 153 -3.61 -1.34 -2.43
N SER A 154 -2.52 -0.55 -2.52
CA SER A 154 -1.16 -1.04 -2.77
C SER A 154 -0.69 -2.04 -1.71
N TYR A 155 -1.08 -1.84 -0.45
CA TYR A 155 -0.64 -2.67 0.67
C TYR A 155 -1.73 -2.84 1.72
N ARG A 156 -2.09 -4.09 2.02
CA ARG A 156 -3.19 -4.43 2.94
C ARG A 156 -2.88 -4.11 4.40
N ASN A 157 -1.63 -4.33 4.83
CA ASN A 157 -1.26 -4.29 6.25
C ASN A 157 -0.53 -2.98 6.59
N SER A 158 -1.26 -1.87 6.67
CA SER A 158 -0.69 -0.57 7.04
C SER A 158 -1.35 -0.03 8.30
N ARG A 159 -0.58 0.75 9.06
CA ARG A 159 -1.09 1.54 10.20
C ARG A 159 -1.59 2.92 9.78
N LEU A 160 -1.28 3.36 8.55
CA LEU A 160 -1.72 4.64 8.02
C LEU A 160 -3.10 4.48 7.40
N SER A 161 -4.07 5.29 7.81
CA SER A 161 -5.42 5.25 7.25
C SER A 161 -5.49 6.00 5.92
N GLY A 162 -6.48 5.68 5.09
CA GLY A 162 -6.82 6.52 3.94
C GLY A 162 -7.25 7.91 4.42
N GLY A 163 -6.79 8.96 3.73
CA GLY A 163 -7.01 10.35 4.09
C GLY A 163 -6.02 10.90 5.12
N THR A 164 -5.09 10.10 5.65
CA THR A 164 -4.00 10.63 6.48
C THR A 164 -3.18 11.64 5.67
N THR A 165 -2.98 12.81 6.26
CA THR A 165 -2.10 13.87 5.77
C THR A 165 -0.78 13.82 6.52
N LEU A 166 0.32 13.94 5.78
CA LEU A 166 1.68 13.94 6.31
C LEU A 166 2.59 14.71 5.36
N THR A 167 3.63 15.34 5.87
CA THR A 167 4.69 15.92 5.06
C THR A 167 5.47 14.84 4.32
N ARG A 168 6.16 15.19 3.23
CA ARG A 168 7.08 14.29 2.53
C ARG A 168 8.18 13.79 3.47
N GLU A 169 8.67 14.63 4.38
CA GLU A 169 9.62 14.24 5.42
C GLU A 169 9.05 13.15 6.34
N GLU A 170 7.85 13.33 6.88
CA GLU A 170 7.19 12.34 7.72
C GLU A 170 6.95 11.02 6.98
N ALA A 171 6.59 11.09 5.69
CA ALA A 171 6.42 9.90 4.86
C ALA A 171 7.75 9.14 4.71
N LEU A 172 8.85 9.85 4.51
CA LEU A 172 10.19 9.29 4.42
C LEU A 172 10.61 8.64 5.75
N LEU A 173 10.40 9.33 6.86
CA LEU A 173 10.69 8.81 8.20
C LEU A 173 9.87 7.55 8.51
N LEU A 174 8.57 7.54 8.21
CA LEU A 174 7.72 6.36 8.40
C LEU A 174 8.17 5.18 7.54
N ALA A 175 8.51 5.45 6.27
CA ALA A 175 9.05 4.44 5.36
C ALA A 175 10.35 3.82 5.90
N LEU A 176 11.23 4.61 6.52
CA LEU A 176 12.54 4.14 6.99
C LEU A 176 12.50 3.55 8.41
N MET A 177 11.83 4.20 9.36
CA MET A 177 11.83 3.82 10.78
C MET A 177 10.91 2.62 11.05
N SER A 178 9.71 2.63 10.47
CA SER A 178 8.71 1.57 10.67
C SER A 178 8.64 0.60 9.51
N SER A 179 9.47 0.79 8.48
CA SER A 179 9.37 0.05 7.22
C SER A 179 7.97 0.15 6.60
N GLU A 180 7.34 1.32 6.70
CA GLU A 180 5.93 1.51 6.32
C GLU A 180 5.79 1.52 4.78
N ASN A 181 5.02 0.56 4.24
CA ASN A 181 4.92 0.35 2.79
C ASN A 181 3.98 1.35 2.10
N ARG A 182 2.92 1.79 2.78
CA ARG A 182 1.96 2.73 2.23
C ARG A 182 2.57 4.12 2.08
N ALA A 183 3.40 4.54 3.03
CA ALA A 183 4.23 5.75 2.96
C ALA A 183 5.22 5.66 1.80
N ALA A 184 5.96 4.55 1.66
CA ALA A 184 6.88 4.34 0.55
C ALA A 184 6.17 4.40 -0.83
N TYR A 185 4.98 3.79 -0.94
CA TYR A 185 4.18 3.86 -2.16
C TYR A 185 3.68 5.29 -2.43
N THR A 186 3.23 6.00 -1.40
CA THR A 186 2.78 7.41 -1.51
C THR A 186 3.91 8.30 -2.00
N LEU A 187 5.13 8.12 -1.49
CA LEU A 187 6.32 8.83 -1.96
C LEU A 187 6.55 8.59 -3.45
N GLY A 188 6.52 7.33 -3.89
CA GLY A 188 6.70 6.98 -5.30
C GLY A 188 5.59 7.50 -6.22
N ARG A 189 4.34 7.52 -5.75
CA ARG A 189 3.20 8.07 -6.50
C ARG A 189 3.31 9.58 -6.70
N ASN A 190 3.79 10.30 -5.68
CA ASN A 190 3.96 11.77 -5.73
C ASN A 190 5.34 12.19 -6.30
N TYR A 191 6.10 11.27 -6.89
CA TYR A 191 7.29 11.60 -7.65
C TYR A 191 6.94 12.22 -9.01
N PRO A 192 7.75 13.13 -9.58
CA PRO A 192 7.48 13.72 -10.90
C PRO A 192 7.47 12.63 -11.98
N GLY A 193 6.38 12.54 -12.76
CA GLY A 193 6.16 11.43 -13.70
C GLY A 193 5.48 10.20 -13.09
N GLY A 194 5.14 10.27 -11.80
CA GLY A 194 4.38 9.26 -11.06
C GLY A 194 5.14 7.96 -10.83
N MET A 195 4.39 6.93 -10.43
CA MET A 195 4.95 5.65 -9.99
C MET A 195 5.82 4.96 -11.05
N ARG A 196 5.52 5.16 -12.34
CA ARG A 196 6.29 4.57 -13.45
C ARG A 196 7.65 5.24 -13.66
N ALA A 197 7.79 6.52 -13.34
CA ALA A 197 9.08 7.22 -13.43
C ALA A 197 9.95 6.95 -12.20
N PHE A 198 9.32 6.55 -11.09
CA PHE A 198 10.00 6.26 -9.83
C PHE A 198 10.70 4.88 -9.78
N VAL A 199 10.22 3.90 -10.56
CA VAL A 199 10.73 2.52 -10.63
C VAL A 199 11.52 2.31 -11.92
#